data_AF-A0A7K8HUP3-F1
#
_entry.id   AF-A0A7K8HUP3-F1
#
_cell.length_a   1.000
_cell.length_b   1.000
_cell.length_c   1.000
_cell.angle_alpha   90.00
_cell.angle_beta   90.00
_cell.angle_gamma   90.00
#
_symmetry.space_group_name_H-M   'P 1'
#
loop_
_entity.id
_entity.type
_entity.pdbx_description
1 polymer ?
#
loop_
_entity_poly.entity_id
_entity_poly.type
_entity_poly.pdbx_seq_one_letter_code
_entity_poly.pdbx_strand_id
1 'polypeptide(L)'
;RRRRQPDLEESQYETDYTTAVESGDELDREQWHRLYPPIGSDGARQRYKEEFAAELRRYKELCAHMDGVNECLAQLGKQLDEVPEDSAQYQVL
;
A
#
# COMPACT_ATOMS: atom_id res chain seq x y z
N ARG A 1 46.83 2.07 -23.05
CA ARG A 1 46.45 1.40 -21.77
C ARG A 1 45.81 2.42 -20.83
N ARG A 2 44.48 2.46 -20.73
CA ARG A 2 43.73 3.02 -19.59
C ARG A 2 42.47 2.18 -19.39
N ARG A 3 42.11 2.02 -18.11
CA ARG A 3 41.36 0.92 -17.51
C ARG A 3 39.87 0.93 -17.90
N ARG A 4 39.30 -0.26 -18.16
CA ARG A 4 37.87 -0.53 -17.96
C ARG A 4 37.58 -0.28 -16.48
N GLN A 5 36.67 0.62 -16.16
CA GLN A 5 36.04 0.64 -14.84
C GLN A 5 34.68 -0.07 -14.94
N PRO A 6 34.36 -0.92 -13.95
CA PRO A 6 33.11 -1.66 -13.86
C PRO A 6 32.04 -0.87 -13.07
N ASP A 7 30.80 -1.33 -13.21
CA ASP A 7 29.65 -1.18 -12.31
C ASP A 7 29.14 0.22 -11.98
N LEU A 8 28.05 0.60 -12.64
CA LEU A 8 26.94 1.38 -12.05
C LEU A 8 25.68 0.59 -12.43
N GLU A 9 25.21 -0.26 -11.53
CA GLU A 9 24.27 0.09 -10.45
C GLU A 9 22.86 -0.28 -10.92
N GLU A 10 22.33 -1.30 -10.25
CA GLU A 10 20.92 -1.62 -10.09
C GLU A 10 20.05 -1.51 -11.34
N SER A 11 19.74 -2.70 -11.88
CA SER A 11 18.43 -3.02 -12.42
C SER A 11 17.36 -2.10 -11.83
N GLN A 12 16.91 -1.17 -12.67
CA GLN A 12 15.69 -0.40 -12.54
C GLN A 12 14.52 -1.39 -12.38
N TYR A 13 14.34 -1.93 -11.19
CA TYR A 13 13.00 -2.28 -10.73
C TYR A 13 12.37 -0.96 -10.34
N GLU A 14 11.99 -0.22 -11.37
CA GLU A 14 10.92 0.75 -11.30
C GLU A 14 9.68 -0.10 -11.00
N THR A 15 9.49 -0.42 -9.71
CA THR A 15 8.22 -0.93 -9.21
C THR A 15 7.25 0.22 -9.34
N ASP A 16 6.77 0.43 -10.56
CA ASP A 16 5.51 1.09 -10.88
C ASP A 16 4.37 0.22 -10.34
N TYR A 17 4.40 -0.07 -9.04
CA TYR A 17 3.25 -0.49 -8.28
C TYR A 17 2.39 0.76 -8.10
N THR A 18 1.79 1.19 -9.20
CA THR A 18 0.69 2.16 -9.23
C THR A 18 -0.58 1.45 -8.75
N THR A 19 -0.56 0.98 -7.50
CA THR A 19 -1.76 0.58 -6.74
C THR A 19 -2.73 1.73 -6.49
N ALA A 20 -2.42 2.95 -6.97
CA ALA A 20 -3.33 4.08 -6.94
C ALA A 20 -4.43 4.01 -8.02
N VAL A 21 -4.27 3.22 -9.09
CA VAL A 21 -5.27 3.16 -10.20
C VAL A 21 -6.32 2.06 -10.01
N GLU A 22 -6.01 1.00 -9.24
CA GLU A 22 -6.96 -0.08 -8.91
C GLU A 22 -7.42 -0.06 -7.45
N SER A 23 -7.32 1.09 -6.76
CA SER A 23 -8.08 1.32 -5.54
C SER A 23 -9.56 1.41 -5.93
N GLY A 24 -10.25 0.27 -5.92
CA GLY A 24 -11.64 0.09 -6.35
C GLY A 24 -12.61 1.14 -5.82
N ASP A 25 -12.77 2.22 -6.59
CA ASP A 25 -13.95 3.08 -6.59
C ASP A 25 -14.98 2.54 -7.60
N GLU A 26 -15.06 1.21 -7.73
CA GLU A 26 -16.02 0.49 -8.60
C GLU A 26 -17.34 0.17 -7.88
N LEU A 27 -17.66 0.86 -6.79
CA LEU A 27 -19.08 1.09 -6.55
C LEU A 27 -19.53 2.00 -7.69
N ASP A 28 -20.17 1.41 -8.69
CA ASP A 28 -20.79 2.09 -9.84
C ASP A 28 -21.32 3.45 -9.36
N ARG A 29 -20.93 4.57 -9.99
CA ARG A 29 -21.16 5.92 -9.41
C ARG A 29 -22.62 6.13 -9.03
N GLU A 30 -23.52 5.51 -9.77
CA GLU A 30 -24.94 5.37 -9.50
C GLU A 30 -25.29 4.78 -8.12
N GLN A 31 -24.56 3.77 -7.64
CA GLN A 31 -24.73 3.19 -6.30
C GLN A 31 -24.34 4.19 -5.20
N TRP A 32 -23.21 4.88 -5.35
CA TRP A 32 -22.84 5.94 -4.40
C TRP A 32 -23.86 7.08 -4.39
N HIS A 33 -24.37 7.49 -5.55
CA HIS A 33 -25.43 8.50 -5.63
C HIS A 33 -26.76 8.03 -5.02
N ARG A 34 -27.04 6.72 -5.00
CA ARG A 34 -28.21 6.14 -4.32
C ARG A 34 -28.03 6.10 -2.80
N LEU A 35 -26.83 5.74 -2.31
CA LEU A 35 -26.53 5.64 -0.87
C LEU A 35 -26.33 7.02 -0.24
N TYR A 36 -25.67 7.92 -0.96
CA TYR A 36 -25.32 9.27 -0.55
C TYR A 36 -25.83 10.32 -1.57
N PRO A 37 -27.16 10.55 -1.65
CA PRO A 37 -27.71 11.62 -2.48
C PRO A 37 -27.23 13.03 -2.06
N PRO A 38 -27.43 14.05 -2.91
CA PRO A 38 -27.08 15.43 -2.58
C PRO A 38 -27.65 15.90 -1.24
N ILE A 39 -26.81 16.56 -0.46
CA ILE A 39 -27.14 17.01 0.90
C ILE A 39 -28.18 18.14 0.82
N GLY A 40 -29.40 17.86 1.27
CA GLY A 40 -30.49 18.83 1.32
C GLY A 40 -30.72 19.48 2.69
N SER A 41 -30.00 19.06 3.75
CA SER A 41 -30.17 19.58 5.11
C SER A 41 -28.92 19.42 5.96
N ASP A 42 -28.80 20.24 7.00
CA ASP A 42 -27.69 20.15 7.97
C ASP A 42 -27.69 18.84 8.76
N GLY A 43 -28.88 18.28 9.04
CA GLY A 43 -28.98 16.96 9.68
C GLY A 43 -28.41 15.85 8.80
N ALA A 44 -28.68 15.88 7.49
CA ALA A 44 -28.08 14.95 6.54
C ALA A 44 -26.56 15.16 6.43
N ARG A 45 -26.10 16.41 6.42
CA ARG A 45 -24.67 16.77 6.40
C ARG A 45 -23.92 16.17 7.60
N GLN A 46 -24.49 16.31 8.79
CA GLN A 46 -23.86 15.83 10.02
C GLN A 46 -23.78 14.31 10.05
N ARG A 47 -24.84 13.60 9.63
CA ARG A 47 -24.82 12.14 9.49
C ARG A 47 -23.73 11.65 8.55
N TYR A 48 -23.64 12.21 7.34
CA TYR A 48 -22.63 11.79 6.36
C TYR A 48 -21.22 12.04 6.89
N LYS A 49 -21.01 13.15 7.60
CA LYS A 49 -19.74 13.46 8.24
C LYS A 49 -19.35 12.45 9.31
N GLU A 50 -20.30 12.02 10.14
CA GLU A 50 -20.06 11.03 11.20
C GLU A 50 -19.74 9.65 10.61
N GLU A 51 -20.52 9.20 9.63
CA GLU A 51 -20.27 7.95 8.90
C GLU A 51 -18.91 7.97 8.22
N PHE A 52 -18.58 9.05 7.49
CA PHE A 52 -17.28 9.22 6.84
C PHE A 52 -16.12 9.21 7.84
N ALA A 53 -16.27 9.87 8.99
CA ALA A 53 -15.22 9.89 10.01
C ALA A 53 -14.97 8.51 10.62
N ALA A 54 -16.01 7.69 10.79
CA ALA A 54 -15.90 6.31 11.26
C ALA A 54 -15.18 5.44 10.22
N GLU A 55 -15.61 5.47 8.96
CA GLU A 55 -15.00 4.68 7.89
C GLU A 55 -13.56 5.13 7.60
N LEU A 56 -13.27 6.44 7.62
CA LEU A 56 -11.91 6.94 7.44
C LEU A 56 -10.95 6.44 8.53
N ARG A 57 -11.43 6.32 9.78
CA ARG A 57 -10.61 5.76 10.85
C ARG A 57 -10.26 4.30 10.56
N ARG A 58 -11.27 3.50 10.22
CA ARG A 58 -11.09 2.08 9.87
C ARG A 58 -10.17 1.90 8.66
N TYR A 59 -10.33 2.73 7.64
CA TYR A 59 -9.46 2.75 6.47
C TYR A 59 -8.00 3.00 6.86
N LYS A 60 -7.73 4.01 7.71
CA LYS A 60 -6.37 4.31 8.17
C LYS A 60 -5.77 3.19 9.02
N GLU A 61 -6.57 2.53 9.85
CA GLU A 61 -6.13 1.36 10.61
C GLU A 61 -5.72 0.21 9.67
N LEU A 62 -6.49 -0.01 8.61
CA LEU A 62 -6.15 -1.01 7.60
C LEU A 62 -4.87 -0.65 6.84
N CYS A 63 -4.70 0.61 6.42
CA CYS A 63 -3.46 1.08 5.81
C CYS A 63 -2.26 0.82 6.71
N ALA A 64 -2.32 1.25 7.98
CA ALA A 64 -1.23 1.05 8.93
C ALA A 64 -0.91 -0.44 9.15
N HIS A 65 -1.92 -1.32 9.13
CA HIS A 65 -1.70 -2.75 9.20
C HIS A 65 -0.96 -3.30 7.98
N MET A 66 -1.39 -2.90 6.77
CA MET A 66 -0.71 -3.32 5.53
C MET A 66 0.72 -2.77 5.46
N ASP A 67 0.94 -1.53 5.90
CA ASP A 67 2.27 -0.92 5.97
C ASP A 67 3.17 -1.73 6.92
N GLY A 68 2.67 -2.13 8.09
CA GLY A 68 3.42 -2.98 9.02
C GLY A 68 3.78 -4.34 8.43
N VAL A 69 2.87 -4.98 7.68
CA VAL A 69 3.15 -6.24 6.97
C VAL A 69 4.24 -6.03 5.90
N ASN A 70 4.12 -4.96 5.10
CA ASN A 70 5.10 -4.63 4.07
C ASN A 70 6.48 -4.33 4.66
N GLU A 71 6.54 -3.64 5.80
CA GLU A 71 7.79 -3.39 6.52
C GLU A 71 8.43 -4.70 7.01
N CYS A 72 7.64 -5.62 7.58
CA CYS A 72 8.14 -6.94 7.98
C CYS A 72 8.69 -7.73 6.78
N LEU A 73 7.98 -7.73 5.65
CA LEU A 73 8.43 -8.41 4.43
C LEU A 73 9.72 -7.78 3.88
N ALA A 74 9.81 -6.45 3.86
CA ALA A 74 11.01 -5.75 3.41
C ALA A 74 12.21 -6.02 4.33
N GLN A 75 12.00 -6.11 5.65
CA GLN A 75 13.04 -6.49 6.60
C GLN A 75 13.51 -7.93 6.37
N LEU A 76 12.57 -8.87 6.16
CA LEU A 76 12.90 -10.25 5.87
C LEU A 76 13.69 -10.38 4.56
N GLY A 77 13.27 -9.65 3.51
CA GLY A 77 14.00 -9.60 2.23
C GLY A 77 15.45 -9.18 2.41
N LYS A 78 15.71 -8.10 3.17
CA LYS A 78 17.08 -7.65 3.47
C LYS A 78 17.88 -8.69 4.26
N GLN A 79 17.25 -9.36 5.21
CA GLN A 79 17.93 -10.42 5.99
C GLN A 79 18.30 -11.61 5.10
N LEU A 80 17.45 -11.96 4.14
CA LEU A 80 17.74 -13.02 3.17
C LEU A 80 18.89 -12.64 2.23
N ASP A 81 18.98 -11.37 1.81
CA ASP A 81 20.09 -10.88 0.98
C ASP A 81 21.46 -10.93 1.70
N GLU A 82 21.46 -10.81 3.02
CA GLU A 82 22.68 -10.86 3.84
C GLU A 82 23.15 -12.28 4.17
N VAL A 83 22.28 -13.29 4.00
CA VAL A 83 22.55 -14.68 4.37
C VAL A 83 22.83 -15.51 3.11
N PRO A 84 23.93 -16.29 3.06
CA PRO A 84 24.17 -17.19 1.93
C PRO A 84 23.04 -18.22 1.79
N GLU A 85 22.48 -18.38 0.59
CA GLU A 85 21.35 -19.27 0.30
C GLU A 85 21.60 -20.74 0.72
N ASP A 86 22.84 -21.21 0.65
CA ASP A 86 23.24 -22.57 1.04
C ASP A 86 23.42 -22.76 2.57
N SER A 87 23.24 -21.70 3.36
CA SER A 87 23.44 -21.76 4.80
C SER A 87 22.20 -22.31 5.53
N ALA A 88 22.44 -23.04 6.62
CA ALA A 88 21.36 -23.49 7.49
C ALA A 88 20.53 -22.32 8.05
N GLN A 89 21.10 -21.11 8.15
CA GLN A 89 20.44 -19.91 8.67
C GLN A 89 19.35 -19.39 7.71
N TYR A 90 19.55 -19.53 6.40
CA TYR A 90 18.55 -19.17 5.38
C TYR A 90 17.27 -20.02 5.49
N GLN A 91 17.40 -21.29 5.94
CA GLN A 91 16.28 -22.23 6.04
C GLN A 91 15.40 -22.04 7.29
N VAL A 92 15.84 -21.22 8.26
CA VAL A 92 15.11 -21.01 9.54
C VAL A 92 14.61 -19.57 9.71
N LEU A 93 14.93 -18.69 8.76
CA LEU A 93 14.36 -17.34 8.62
C LEU A 93 12.99 -17.43 7.94
#